data_AF-A0A673IQM1-F1
#
_entry.id   AF-A0A673IQM1-F1
#
_cell.length_a   1.000
_cell.length_b   1.000
_cell.length_c   1.000
_cell.angle_alpha   90.00
_cell.angle_beta   90.00
_cell.angle_gamma   90.00
#
_symmetry.space_group_name_H-M   'P 1'
#
loop_
_entity.id
_entity.type
_entity.pdbx_description
1 polymer ?
#
loop_
_entity_poly.entity_id
_entity_poly.type
_entity_poly.pdbx_seq_one_letter_code
_entity_poly.pdbx_strand_id
1 'polypeptide(L)'
;MLLIPVPLSKCCKDYHCEAALKQSVLLLNTIRPGLVKKINRLPTPVAALDNVALFLKGCLELGLKSSQLFDPGDLQDTSARSNKGPDNNKKLKNVLINIYWLGRAANSSTTYNGPTLDLHKFEELLSQMRKVKTNQNHLHFYLSLTLEM
;
A
#
# COMPACT_ATOMS: atom_id res chain seq x y z
N MET A 1 -7.77 13.93 10.06
CA MET A 1 -7.13 13.47 8.82
C MET A 1 -6.56 12.11 9.16
N LEU A 2 -7.02 11.02 8.57
CA LEU A 2 -6.68 9.65 9.01
C LEU A 2 -5.57 9.09 8.13
N LEU A 3 -4.70 8.28 8.72
CA LEU A 3 -3.69 7.53 7.99
C LEU A 3 -4.35 6.32 7.35
N ILE A 4 -5.24 6.59 6.41
CA ILE A 4 -5.28 5.74 5.24
C ILE A 4 -4.10 6.26 4.43
N PRO A 5 -3.08 5.47 4.07
CA PRO A 5 -2.22 5.81 2.96
C PRO A 5 -3.06 5.75 1.68
N VAL A 6 -3.89 6.80 1.53
CA VAL A 6 -4.68 7.13 0.36
C VAL A 6 -3.83 7.16 -0.93
N PRO A 7 -2.51 7.49 -0.93
CA PRO A 7 -1.76 7.55 -2.19
C PRO A 7 -1.74 6.23 -2.94
N LEU A 8 -1.42 5.12 -2.25
CA LEU A 8 -1.23 3.81 -2.88
C LEU A 8 -2.56 3.18 -3.33
N SER A 9 -3.62 3.30 -2.51
CA SER A 9 -4.96 2.84 -2.90
C SER A 9 -5.54 3.62 -4.09
N LYS A 10 -5.15 4.89 -4.25
CA LYS A 10 -5.57 5.73 -5.39
C LYS A 10 -4.76 5.43 -6.67
N CYS A 11 -3.49 5.01 -6.54
CA CYS A 11 -2.67 4.44 -7.63
C CYS A 11 -3.40 3.27 -8.31
N CYS A 12 -4.13 2.45 -7.53
CA CYS A 12 -4.92 1.33 -8.06
C CYS A 12 -6.22 1.75 -8.78
N LYS A 13 -6.54 3.04 -8.88
CA LYS A 13 -7.75 3.53 -9.59
C LYS A 13 -7.42 4.47 -10.75
N ASP A 14 -6.40 5.31 -10.62
CA ASP A 14 -6.06 6.34 -11.60
C ASP A 14 -4.58 6.29 -12.04
N TYR A 15 -4.33 6.54 -13.33
CA TYR A 15 -3.01 6.53 -14.00
C TYR A 15 -2.01 7.56 -13.47
N HIS A 16 -2.37 8.38 -12.49
CA HIS A 16 -1.47 9.33 -11.84
C HIS A 16 -0.70 8.68 -10.67
N CYS A 17 -0.03 7.57 -10.96
CA CYS A 17 0.77 6.85 -9.98
C CYS A 17 2.03 7.61 -9.52
N GLU A 18 2.61 8.49 -10.35
CA GLU A 18 3.88 9.14 -10.01
C GLU A 18 3.80 10.02 -8.75
N ALA A 19 2.75 10.85 -8.63
CA ALA A 19 2.55 11.69 -7.45
C ALA A 19 2.24 10.83 -6.20
N ALA A 20 1.46 9.76 -6.37
CA ALA A 20 1.14 8.82 -5.30
C ALA A 20 2.39 8.11 -4.76
N LEU A 21 3.31 7.70 -5.65
CA LEU A 21 4.56 7.04 -5.30
C LEU A 21 5.56 7.98 -4.62
N LYS A 22 5.65 9.23 -5.08
CA LYS A 22 6.41 10.25 -4.35
C LYS A 22 5.85 10.45 -2.94
N GLN A 23 4.54 10.51 -2.81
CA GLN A 23 3.87 10.69 -1.52
C GLN A 23 4.06 9.48 -0.59
N SER A 24 4.10 8.24 -1.11
CA SER A 24 4.34 7.05 -0.29
C SER A 24 5.76 7.03 0.28
N VAL A 25 6.77 7.46 -0.48
CA VAL A 25 8.14 7.59 0.03
C VAL A 25 8.24 8.72 1.07
N LEU A 26 7.54 9.84 0.86
CA LEU A 26 7.48 10.92 1.85
C LEU A 26 6.83 10.49 3.16
N LEU A 27 5.83 9.61 3.11
CA LEU A 27 5.18 9.05 4.29
C LEU A 27 6.16 8.31 5.20
N LEU A 28 7.11 7.56 4.62
CA LEU A 28 8.15 6.87 5.39
C LEU A 28 8.99 7.84 6.22
N ASN A 29 9.35 8.98 5.63
CA ASN A 29 10.09 10.03 6.32
C ASN A 29 9.26 10.73 7.40
N THR A 30 7.93 10.76 7.28
CA THR A 30 7.06 11.22 8.36
C THR A 30 7.05 10.25 9.53
N ILE A 31 7.03 8.93 9.26
CA ILE A 31 7.04 7.88 10.29
C ILE A 31 8.39 7.83 11.03
N ARG A 32 9.48 7.89 10.26
CA ARG A 32 10.85 7.96 10.77
C ARG A 32 11.64 9.00 9.97
N PRO A 33 11.93 10.17 10.56
CA PRO A 33 12.72 11.21 9.89
C PRO A 33 14.07 10.69 9.39
N GLY A 34 14.42 11.04 8.14
CA GLY A 34 15.71 10.69 7.53
C GLY A 34 15.82 9.27 6.98
N LEU A 35 14.73 8.49 7.00
CA LEU A 35 14.69 7.12 6.50
C LEU A 35 15.08 7.03 5.01
N VAL A 36 14.45 7.82 4.15
CA VAL A 36 14.80 7.93 2.73
C VAL A 36 15.42 9.29 2.44
N LYS A 37 16.71 9.30 2.13
CA LYS A 37 17.49 10.54 1.93
C LYS A 37 17.21 11.24 0.61
N LYS A 38 16.89 10.50 -0.45
CA LYS A 38 16.70 11.02 -1.81
C LYS A 38 15.59 10.28 -2.53
N ILE A 39 14.74 11.03 -3.22
CA ILE A 39 13.60 10.53 -4.01
C ILE A 39 13.83 10.92 -5.46
N ASN A 40 13.48 10.05 -6.40
CA ASN A 40 13.56 10.36 -7.82
C ASN A 40 12.38 11.27 -8.20
N ARG A 41 12.66 12.46 -8.73
CA ARG A 41 11.64 13.48 -9.05
C ARG A 41 11.30 13.55 -10.54
N LEU A 42 12.00 12.80 -11.37
CA LEU A 42 11.81 12.82 -12.82
C LEU A 42 10.44 12.23 -13.19
N PRO A 43 9.74 12.80 -14.19
CA PRO A 43 8.47 12.28 -14.68
C PRO A 43 8.68 11.12 -15.66
N THR A 44 9.39 10.07 -15.21
CA THR A 44 9.70 8.90 -16.03
C THR A 44 9.22 7.62 -15.36
N PRO A 45 8.82 6.59 -16.15
CA PRO A 45 8.44 5.28 -15.59
C PRO A 45 9.54 4.65 -14.74
N VAL A 46 10.80 4.82 -15.15
CA VAL A 46 11.98 4.33 -14.39
C VAL A 46 12.06 5.01 -13.02
N ALA A 47 11.87 6.33 -12.95
CA ALA A 47 11.85 7.06 -11.69
C ALA A 47 10.69 6.64 -10.77
N ALA A 48 9.54 6.31 -11.35
CA ALA A 48 8.42 5.76 -10.59
C ALA A 48 8.77 4.40 -9.98
N LEU A 49 9.39 3.50 -10.73
CA LEU A 49 9.85 2.19 -10.24
C LEU A 49 10.94 2.31 -9.17
N ASP A 50 11.89 3.23 -9.34
CA ASP A 50 12.89 3.53 -8.31
C ASP A 50 12.22 3.95 -6.99
N ASN A 51 11.20 4.81 -7.07
CA ASN A 51 10.47 5.26 -5.89
C ASN A 51 9.66 4.13 -5.23
N VAL A 52 9.12 3.18 -6.00
CA VAL A 52 8.51 1.95 -5.45
C VAL A 52 9.56 1.14 -4.68
N ALA A 53 10.73 0.92 -5.27
CA ALA A 53 11.80 0.16 -4.62
C ALA A 53 12.28 0.85 -3.32
N LEU A 54 12.43 2.18 -3.34
CA LEU A 54 12.75 2.97 -2.15
C LEU A 54 11.67 2.84 -1.07
N PHE A 55 10.40 2.86 -1.47
CA PHE A 55 9.28 2.68 -0.56
C PHE A 55 9.32 1.29 0.12
N LEU A 56 9.42 0.23 -0.67
CA LEU A 56 9.46 -1.15 -0.16
C LEU A 56 10.65 -1.39 0.76
N LYS A 57 11.83 -0.85 0.39
CA LYS A 57 13.02 -0.88 1.26
C LYS A 57 12.78 -0.17 2.58
N GLY A 58 12.20 1.03 2.56
CA GLY A 58 11.92 1.76 3.80
C GLY A 58 10.89 1.05 4.68
N CYS A 59 9.91 0.35 4.10
CA CYS A 59 9.00 -0.53 4.83
C CYS A 59 9.75 -1.65 5.58
N LEU A 60 10.70 -2.34 4.93
CA LEU A 60 11.54 -3.33 5.61
C LEU A 60 12.33 -2.73 6.77
N GLU A 61 12.91 -1.55 6.56
CA GLU A 61 13.68 -0.88 7.61
C GLU A 61 12.80 -0.37 8.77
N LEU A 62 11.50 -0.21 8.57
CA LEU A 62 10.50 0.06 9.62
C LEU A 62 10.04 -1.22 10.34
N GLY A 63 10.55 -2.38 9.96
CA GLY A 63 10.28 -3.67 10.60
C GLY A 63 9.22 -4.52 9.92
N LEU A 64 8.76 -4.16 8.72
CA LEU A 64 7.86 -5.03 7.95
C LEU A 64 8.63 -6.27 7.44
N LYS A 65 7.93 -7.39 7.34
CA LYS A 65 8.44 -8.63 6.74
C LYS A 65 8.26 -8.60 5.22
N SER A 66 9.10 -9.32 4.48
CA SER A 66 8.96 -9.45 3.01
C SER A 66 7.59 -9.98 2.59
N SER A 67 6.98 -10.89 3.37
CA SER A 67 5.62 -11.41 3.11
C SER A 67 4.51 -10.37 3.25
N GLN A 68 4.81 -9.23 3.88
CA GLN A 68 3.90 -8.10 4.06
C GLN A 68 4.10 -7.03 2.98
N LEU A 69 5.00 -7.24 2.03
CA LEU A 69 5.26 -6.32 0.93
C LEU A 69 4.49 -6.75 -0.33
N PHE A 70 4.16 -5.76 -1.16
CA PHE A 70 3.73 -6.01 -2.53
C PHE A 70 4.94 -6.02 -3.47
N ASP A 71 4.80 -6.61 -4.64
CA ASP A 71 5.82 -6.57 -5.69
C ASP A 71 5.58 -5.40 -6.65
N PRO A 72 6.61 -4.79 -7.27
CA PRO A 72 6.42 -3.72 -8.25
C PRO A 72 5.44 -4.06 -9.39
N GLY A 73 5.33 -5.34 -9.76
CA GLY A 73 4.37 -5.85 -10.74
C GLY A 73 2.90 -5.78 -10.29
N ASP A 74 2.63 -5.73 -8.98
CA ASP A 74 1.28 -5.54 -8.42
C ASP A 74 0.71 -4.15 -8.76
N LEU A 75 1.57 -3.16 -9.07
CA LEU A 75 1.18 -1.80 -9.42
C LEU A 75 1.06 -1.54 -10.94
N GLN A 76 1.80 -2.27 -11.78
CA GLN A 76 1.91 -1.97 -13.22
C GLN A 76 0.66 -2.27 -14.05
N ASP A 77 -0.16 -3.24 -13.66
CA ASP A 77 -1.19 -3.81 -14.54
C ASP A 77 -2.62 -3.31 -14.23
N THR A 78 -2.72 -2.17 -13.55
CA THR A 78 -4.03 -1.58 -13.21
C THR A 78 -4.57 -0.69 -14.34
N SER A 79 -3.76 -0.44 -15.37
CA SER A 79 -4.06 0.40 -16.52
C SER A 79 -4.75 -0.37 -17.66
N ALA A 80 -6.01 0.00 -17.89
CA ALA A 80 -6.72 -0.04 -19.18
C ALA A 80 -7.18 -1.40 -19.70
N ARG A 81 -8.50 -1.60 -19.60
CA ARG A 81 -9.34 -2.46 -20.46
C ARG A 81 -8.98 -3.94 -20.40
N SER A 82 -9.83 -4.71 -19.70
CA SER A 82 -9.67 -6.14 -19.39
C SER A 82 -8.72 -6.32 -18.19
N ASN A 83 -9.14 -6.72 -17.00
CA ASN A 83 -9.82 -7.98 -16.74
C ASN A 83 -10.55 -7.89 -15.39
N LYS A 84 -11.85 -8.20 -15.37
CA LYS A 84 -12.58 -8.54 -14.14
C LYS A 84 -12.18 -9.95 -13.66
N GLY A 85 -10.87 -10.17 -13.56
CA GLY A 85 -10.28 -11.47 -13.23
C GLY A 85 -9.90 -11.57 -11.75
N PRO A 86 -9.78 -12.79 -11.21
CA PRO A 86 -9.40 -13.02 -9.82
C PRO A 86 -7.99 -12.49 -9.48
N ASP A 87 -7.11 -12.32 -10.47
CA ASP A 87 -5.72 -11.90 -10.27
C ASP A 87 -5.57 -10.43 -9.88
N ASN A 88 -6.43 -9.54 -10.39
CA ASN A 88 -6.44 -8.12 -10.00
C ASN A 88 -6.85 -7.93 -8.53
N ASN A 89 -7.73 -8.81 -8.02
CA ASN A 89 -8.01 -8.85 -6.59
C ASN A 89 -6.78 -9.28 -5.80
N LYS A 90 -5.98 -10.25 -6.27
CA LYS A 90 -4.76 -10.69 -5.58
C LYS A 90 -3.71 -9.57 -5.48
N LYS A 91 -3.45 -8.85 -6.57
CA LYS A 91 -2.49 -7.73 -6.61
C LYS A 91 -2.88 -6.61 -5.64
N LEU A 92 -4.15 -6.19 -5.67
CA LEU A 92 -4.67 -5.18 -4.75
C LEU A 92 -4.61 -5.63 -3.28
N LYS A 93 -4.85 -6.92 -3.02
CA LYS A 93 -4.75 -7.48 -1.65
C LYS A 93 -3.34 -7.31 -1.10
N ASN A 94 -2.29 -7.58 -1.87
CA ASN A 94 -0.90 -7.41 -1.43
C ASN A 94 -0.61 -5.95 -1.05
N VAL A 95 -1.07 -5.00 -1.88
CA VAL A 95 -0.92 -3.55 -1.60
C VAL A 95 -1.63 -3.16 -0.30
N LEU A 96 -2.83 -3.69 -0.04
CA LEU A 96 -3.58 -3.41 1.18
C LEU A 96 -2.95 -4.03 2.43
N ILE A 97 -2.42 -5.26 2.34
CA ILE A 97 -1.66 -5.90 3.42
C ILE A 97 -0.46 -5.03 3.79
N ASN A 98 0.28 -4.54 2.79
CA ASN A 98 1.42 -3.66 3.05
C ASN A 98 1.03 -2.37 3.76
N ILE A 99 -0.04 -1.73 3.28
CA ILE A 99 -0.61 -0.52 3.90
C ILE A 99 -0.98 -0.76 5.36
N TYR A 100 -1.63 -1.88 5.66
CA TYR A 100 -2.04 -2.24 7.01
C TYR A 100 -0.83 -2.33 7.95
N TRP A 101 0.19 -3.09 7.55
CA TRP A 101 1.39 -3.29 8.37
C TRP A 101 2.22 -2.02 8.51
N LEU A 102 2.26 -1.17 7.48
CA LEU A 102 2.90 0.15 7.58
C LEU A 102 2.17 1.04 8.58
N GLY A 103 0.83 1.03 8.59
CA GLY A 103 0.03 1.74 9.58
C GLY A 103 0.26 1.23 11.01
N ARG A 104 0.38 -0.08 11.20
CA ARG A 104 0.77 -0.67 12.49
C ARG A 104 2.18 -0.24 12.92
N ALA A 105 3.16 -0.27 12.01
CA ALA A 105 4.52 0.17 12.28
C ALA A 105 4.57 1.66 12.64
N ALA A 106 3.77 2.49 11.97
CA ALA A 106 3.61 3.91 12.29
C ALA A 106 3.06 4.12 13.70
N ASN A 107 2.00 3.40 14.08
CA ASN A 107 1.41 3.49 15.43
C ASN A 107 2.39 3.07 16.53
N SER A 108 3.31 2.15 16.23
CA SER A 108 4.35 1.69 17.16
C SER A 108 5.61 2.59 17.16
N SER A 109 5.69 3.58 16.26
CA SER A 109 6.84 4.48 16.16
C SER A 109 6.74 5.61 17.19
N THR A 110 7.74 5.74 18.06
CA THR A 110 7.81 6.82 19.05
C THR A 110 8.07 8.20 18.44
N THR A 111 8.57 8.25 17.20
CA THR A 111 8.85 9.51 16.48
C THR A 111 7.65 9.99 15.67
N TYR A 112 6.62 9.16 15.51
CA TYR A 112 5.46 9.47 14.68
C TYR A 112 4.30 10.01 15.52
N ASN A 113 3.98 11.29 15.35
CA ASN A 113 2.86 11.97 16.03
C ASN A 113 1.68 12.25 15.09
N GLY A 114 1.68 11.64 13.90
CA GLY A 114 0.62 11.83 12.94
C GLY A 114 -0.59 10.95 13.22
N PRO A 115 -1.60 10.99 12.33
CA PRO A 115 -2.77 10.15 12.45
C PRO A 115 -2.43 8.67 12.46
N THR A 116 -3.14 7.90 13.27
CA THR A 116 -2.94 6.45 13.39
C THR A 116 -3.83 5.68 12.41
N LEU A 117 -3.46 4.43 12.13
CA LEU A 117 -4.32 3.52 11.37
C LEU A 117 -5.61 3.24 12.17
N ASP A 118 -6.75 3.58 11.57
CA ASP A 118 -8.08 3.27 12.08
C ASP A 118 -8.56 1.95 11.46
N LEU A 119 -8.66 0.91 12.28
CA LEU A 119 -9.05 -0.43 11.84
C LEU A 119 -10.46 -0.46 11.25
N HIS A 120 -11.40 0.28 11.83
CA HIS A 120 -12.78 0.31 11.35
C HIS A 120 -12.87 0.94 9.96
N LYS A 121 -12.13 2.03 9.73
CA LYS A 121 -12.07 2.66 8.39
C LYS A 121 -11.31 1.82 7.38
N PHE A 122 -10.29 1.10 7.83
CA PHE A 122 -9.58 0.15 6.98
C PHE A 122 -10.51 -1.01 6.56
N GLU A 123 -11.31 -1.55 7.48
CA GLU A 123 -12.34 -2.56 7.18
C GLU A 123 -13.43 -2.05 6.24
N GLU A 124 -13.83 -0.78 6.38
CA GLU A 124 -14.76 -0.11 5.47
C GLU A 124 -14.15 0.03 4.06
N LEU A 125 -12.87 0.43 3.96
CA LEU A 125 -12.13 0.47 2.69
C LEU A 125 -12.08 -0.94 2.05
N LEU A 126 -11.77 -1.96 2.85
CA LEU A 126 -11.84 -3.35 2.39
C LEU A 126 -13.23 -3.66 1.85
N SER A 127 -14.30 -3.32 2.59
CA SER A 127 -15.71 -3.50 2.22
C SER A 127 -16.13 -2.83 0.91
N GLN A 128 -15.67 -1.60 0.67
CA GLN A 128 -15.95 -0.89 -0.57
C GLN A 128 -15.33 -1.61 -1.79
N MET A 129 -14.17 -2.23 -1.60
CA MET A 129 -13.54 -3.06 -2.64
C MET A 129 -14.24 -4.42 -2.83
N ARG A 130 -14.99 -4.93 -1.82
CA ARG A 130 -15.80 -6.17 -1.89
C ARG A 130 -17.02 -6.07 -2.83
N LYS A 131 -17.47 -4.86 -3.21
CA LYS A 131 -18.64 -4.69 -4.09
C LYS A 131 -18.40 -5.10 -5.55
N VAL A 132 -17.19 -5.53 -5.92
CA VAL A 132 -16.89 -6.20 -7.21
C VAL A 132 -17.18 -7.71 -7.06
N LYS A 133 -18.34 -8.15 -7.56
CA LYS A 133 -19.08 -9.39 -7.22
C LYS A 133 -18.35 -10.76 -7.34
N THR A 134 -18.70 -11.63 -6.37
CA THR A 134 -18.86 -13.11 -6.35
C THR A 134 -17.65 -14.04 -6.52
N ASN A 135 -17.20 -14.66 -5.41
CA ASN A 135 -17.23 -16.12 -5.11
C ASN A 135 -16.27 -16.47 -3.95
N GLN A 136 -16.64 -17.48 -3.16
CA GLN A 136 -16.02 -18.22 -2.03
C GLN A 136 -14.61 -17.88 -1.45
N ASN A 137 -13.72 -17.14 -2.12
CA ASN A 137 -12.35 -16.84 -1.69
C ASN A 137 -12.24 -15.70 -0.66
N HIS A 138 -13.36 -15.36 -0.03
CA HIS A 138 -13.56 -14.11 0.71
C HIS A 138 -13.35 -14.27 2.22
N LEU A 139 -13.81 -15.40 2.78
CA LEU A 139 -13.45 -15.77 4.15
C LEU A 139 -11.96 -16.06 4.26
N HIS A 140 -11.33 -16.68 3.26
CA HIS A 140 -9.88 -16.92 3.27
C HIS A 140 -9.07 -15.63 3.24
N PHE A 141 -9.59 -14.53 2.69
CA PHE A 141 -8.90 -13.24 2.75
C PHE A 141 -8.96 -12.61 4.14
N TYR A 142 -10.14 -12.63 4.77
CA TYR A 142 -10.28 -12.19 6.16
C TYR A 142 -9.47 -13.10 7.08
N LEU A 143 -9.59 -14.42 6.94
CA LEU A 143 -8.82 -15.42 7.67
C LEU A 143 -7.31 -15.28 7.43
N SER A 144 -6.82 -15.10 6.21
CA SER A 144 -5.38 -14.87 5.97
C SER A 144 -4.89 -13.57 6.61
N LEU A 145 -5.64 -12.47 6.52
CA LEU A 145 -5.25 -11.26 7.27
C LEU A 145 -5.31 -11.51 8.77
N THR A 146 -6.39 -12.08 9.32
CA THR A 146 -6.56 -12.28 10.77
C THR A 146 -5.68 -13.38 11.35
N LEU A 147 -5.25 -14.37 10.56
CA LEU A 147 -4.31 -15.43 10.99
C LEU A 147 -2.85 -14.92 10.95
N GLU A 148 -2.57 -13.88 10.18
CA GLU A 148 -1.27 -13.18 10.20
C GLU A 148 -1.24 -11.98 11.15
N MET A 149 -2.39 -11.52 11.68
CA MET A 149 -2.52 -10.53 12.77
C MET A 149 -2.29 -11.14 14.15
#